data_AF-A0A7C5CJ50-F1
#
_entry.id   AF-A0A7C5CJ50-F1
#
_cell.length_a   1.000
_cell.length_b   1.000
_cell.length_c   1.000
_cell.angle_alpha   90.00
_cell.angle_beta   90.00
_cell.angle_gamma   90.00
#
_symmetry.space_group_name_H-M   'P 1'
#
loop_
_entity.id
_entity.type
_entity.pdbx_description
1 polymer ?
#
loop_
_entity_poly.entity_id
_entity_poly.type
_entity_poly.pdbx_seq_one_letter_code
_entity_poly.pdbx_strand_id
1 'polypeptide(L)'
;MIPKRETFVVLEEYGLDKYRKIGELDSDYVYRVLSTGMVIRLAGANWKVVEIDEKEHMVIVTKTDERGEAPSWRGEGPQRQHIVAREMLEIIKELTRNPESIKIYGVDIHALETMKEYIKRLGKEYIESLLQGKIIVEKIPSMKTTVFITFAGEHINRTIAAATYEKIAEKSLLIKYVVAPHGFAIRSEIIDPLEIFTKLKVEELHTLIERHIYERSPHARIILDQLREHFGYPLDEKLIYREAVRQALLIYYDVGSTVNYIKDMQPLREHVIVKVMDKPSELAESILRYPYERPWHGTLKAIVEEALTRSKTVTLDQLIEYTWANPHDIKRELEKLSKEKPVIALLDTDARGWTVAKVPLKEGWVTVRIPIAVKYFIIANKRDIEAYKREAIEKNSTYLSKLISKGLSMEITFYNEDKSVEQKYVLIVNRTLPIILRALKSKIYNQLGDIVNMKLHIKGTYITILHSFIPTYITDVVALGLILSIIKVLEKN
;
A
#
# COMPACT_ATOMS: atom_id res chain seq x y z
N MET A 1 -23.17 -12.83 21.95
CA MET A 1 -22.82 -13.97 21.09
C MET A 1 -21.31 -14.05 21.07
N ILE A 2 -20.71 -15.22 21.32
CA ILE A 2 -19.24 -15.35 21.25
C ILE A 2 -18.90 -15.44 19.76
N PRO A 3 -18.19 -14.46 19.17
CA PRO A 3 -17.77 -14.57 17.79
C PRO A 3 -16.85 -15.78 17.67
N LYS A 4 -17.15 -16.66 16.71
CA LYS A 4 -16.25 -17.74 16.37
C LYS A 4 -15.00 -17.09 15.77
N ARG A 5 -13.80 -17.47 16.22
CA ARG A 5 -12.56 -16.96 15.60
C ARG A 5 -12.52 -17.46 14.17
N GLU A 6 -12.86 -16.58 13.25
CA GLU A 6 -12.72 -16.84 11.83
C GLU A 6 -11.24 -16.80 11.47
N THR A 7 -10.83 -17.83 10.74
CA THR A 7 -9.47 -17.93 10.24
C THR A 7 -9.49 -18.12 8.74
N PHE A 8 -8.53 -17.52 8.08
CA PHE A 8 -8.21 -17.82 6.70
C PHE A 8 -7.22 -18.96 6.65
N VAL A 9 -7.50 -19.98 5.84
CA VAL A 9 -6.55 -21.06 5.61
C VAL A 9 -5.41 -20.53 4.74
N VAL A 10 -4.18 -20.67 5.21
CA VAL A 10 -3.00 -20.27 4.44
C VAL A 10 -2.51 -21.46 3.63
N LEU A 11 -2.50 -21.29 2.32
CA LEU A 11 -2.13 -22.30 1.34
C LEU A 11 -0.84 -21.89 0.65
N GLU A 12 0.23 -22.67 0.82
CA GLU A 12 1.40 -22.60 -0.04
C GLU A 12 1.02 -23.12 -1.43
N GLU A 13 1.17 -22.25 -2.42
CA GLU A 13 1.26 -22.64 -3.81
C GLU A 13 2.71 -23.04 -4.10
N TYR A 14 2.96 -24.33 -4.32
CA TYR A 14 4.28 -24.87 -4.71
C TYR A 14 4.30 -25.31 -6.19
N GLY A 15 3.37 -24.77 -6.98
CA GLY A 15 3.26 -24.92 -8.43
C GLY A 15 2.09 -25.81 -8.89
N LEU A 16 1.59 -25.53 -10.10
CA LEU A 16 0.56 -26.33 -10.82
C LEU A 16 -0.79 -26.46 -10.08
N ASP A 17 -1.32 -25.37 -9.50
CA ASP A 17 -2.55 -25.39 -8.69
C ASP A 17 -2.51 -26.41 -7.54
N LYS A 18 -1.30 -26.78 -7.10
CA LYS A 18 -1.12 -27.63 -5.94
C LYS A 18 -0.94 -26.75 -4.72
N TYR A 19 -1.91 -26.88 -3.84
CA TYR A 19 -1.98 -26.15 -2.59
C TYR A 19 -1.60 -27.07 -1.44
N ARG A 20 -0.77 -26.56 -0.54
CA ARG A 20 -0.47 -27.21 0.74
C ARG A 20 -0.86 -26.26 1.86
N LYS A 21 -1.68 -26.72 2.78
CA LYS A 21 -1.96 -25.97 4.01
C LYS A 21 -0.67 -25.82 4.82
N ILE A 22 -0.29 -24.58 5.09
CA ILE A 22 0.87 -24.24 5.93
C ILE A 22 0.47 -23.65 7.28
N GLY A 23 -0.77 -23.18 7.42
CA GLY A 23 -1.28 -22.62 8.66
C GLY A 23 -2.62 -21.94 8.46
N GLU A 24 -2.96 -21.09 9.42
CA GLU A 24 -4.17 -20.27 9.45
C GLU A 24 -3.76 -18.83 9.80
N LEU A 25 -4.58 -17.84 9.44
CA LEU A 25 -4.46 -16.43 9.86
C LEU A 25 -5.80 -15.96 10.41
N ASP A 26 -5.79 -15.09 11.41
CA ASP A 26 -7.02 -14.47 11.92
C ASP A 26 -7.66 -13.56 10.86
N SER A 27 -8.98 -13.62 10.69
CA SER A 27 -9.70 -12.79 9.72
C SER A 27 -9.51 -11.29 9.97
N ASP A 28 -9.37 -10.85 11.23
CA ASP A 28 -9.07 -9.46 11.56
C ASP A 28 -7.73 -9.03 10.95
N TYR A 29 -6.71 -9.88 11.08
CA TYR A 29 -5.40 -9.64 10.48
C TYR A 29 -5.49 -9.60 8.96
N VAL A 30 -6.26 -10.51 8.35
CA VAL A 30 -6.43 -10.57 6.89
C VAL A 30 -7.13 -9.33 6.36
N TYR A 31 -8.25 -8.94 6.95
CA TYR A 31 -9.05 -7.82 6.46
C TYR A 31 -8.42 -6.45 6.71
N ARG A 32 -7.74 -6.27 7.84
CA ARG A 32 -7.15 -4.97 8.21
C ARG A 32 -5.75 -4.80 7.66
N VAL A 33 -4.92 -5.83 7.79
CA VAL A 33 -3.47 -5.71 7.70
C VAL A 33 -2.94 -6.35 6.43
N LEU A 34 -3.43 -7.55 6.12
CA LEU A 34 -2.86 -8.35 5.05
C LEU A 34 -3.18 -7.76 3.69
N SER A 35 -2.21 -7.84 2.80
CA SER A 35 -2.36 -7.43 1.41
C SER A 35 -1.58 -8.38 0.54
N THR A 36 -2.07 -8.53 -0.68
CA THR A 36 -1.29 -9.21 -1.71
C THR A 36 0.05 -8.50 -1.88
N GLY A 37 1.14 -9.25 -1.96
CA GLY A 37 2.47 -8.68 -2.02
C GLY A 37 3.24 -8.70 -0.70
N MET A 38 2.53 -8.68 0.44
CA MET A 38 3.15 -8.68 1.76
C MET A 38 3.87 -9.98 2.03
N VAL A 39 4.96 -9.90 2.78
CA VAL A 39 5.69 -11.07 3.27
C VAL A 39 5.39 -11.25 4.75
N ILE A 40 4.76 -12.39 5.07
CA ILE A 40 4.44 -12.81 6.43
C ILE A 40 5.39 -13.93 6.85
N ARG A 41 5.71 -13.99 8.13
CA ARG A 41 6.47 -15.10 8.71
C ARG A 41 5.55 -16.05 9.45
N LEU A 42 5.31 -17.23 8.88
CA LEU A 42 4.39 -18.25 9.42
C LEU A 42 5.09 -19.61 9.45
N ALA A 43 4.84 -20.42 10.47
CA ALA A 43 5.46 -21.75 10.61
C ALA A 43 7.00 -21.76 10.43
N GLY A 44 7.69 -20.70 10.90
CA GLY A 44 9.15 -20.59 10.87
C GLY A 44 9.75 -20.14 9.53
N ALA A 45 8.96 -20.03 8.47
CA ALA A 45 9.39 -19.59 7.14
C ALA A 45 8.75 -18.25 6.74
N ASN A 46 9.35 -17.57 5.76
CA ASN A 46 8.76 -16.38 5.16
C ASN A 46 7.91 -16.78 3.95
N TRP A 47 6.70 -16.26 3.92
CA TRP A 47 5.69 -16.53 2.93
C TRP A 47 5.19 -15.22 2.39
N LYS A 48 5.14 -15.12 1.08
CA LYS A 48 4.61 -13.95 0.43
C LYS A 48 3.17 -14.21 0.01
N VAL A 49 2.26 -13.32 0.39
CA VAL A 49 0.86 -13.36 -0.04
C VAL A 49 0.75 -13.11 -1.55
N VAL A 50 0.16 -14.06 -2.24
CA VAL A 50 -0.10 -14.08 -3.69
C VAL A 50 -1.55 -13.70 -3.97
N GLU A 51 -2.47 -14.18 -3.14
CA GLU A 51 -3.88 -13.92 -3.29
C GLU A 51 -4.58 -14.04 -1.94
N ILE A 52 -5.65 -13.28 -1.78
CA ILE A 52 -6.56 -13.37 -0.65
C ILE A 52 -7.93 -13.62 -1.27
N ASP A 53 -8.41 -14.85 -1.16
CA ASP A 53 -9.77 -15.22 -1.52
C ASP A 53 -10.65 -15.04 -0.28
N GLU A 54 -11.32 -13.89 -0.23
CA GLU A 54 -12.24 -13.55 0.85
C GLU A 54 -13.49 -14.42 0.86
N LYS A 55 -13.94 -14.90 -0.32
CA LYS A 55 -15.16 -15.68 -0.41
C LYS A 55 -14.96 -17.08 0.16
N GLU A 56 -13.81 -17.68 -0.13
CA GLU A 56 -13.47 -19.04 0.32
C GLU A 56 -12.61 -19.04 1.59
N HIS A 57 -12.33 -17.86 2.17
CA HIS A 57 -11.47 -17.68 3.35
C HIS A 57 -10.08 -18.33 3.18
N MET A 58 -9.43 -18.07 2.04
CA MET A 58 -8.11 -18.61 1.73
C MET A 58 -7.09 -17.49 1.49
N VAL A 59 -5.87 -17.68 2.02
CA VAL A 59 -4.72 -16.85 1.69
C VAL A 59 -3.72 -17.72 0.96
N ILE A 60 -3.53 -17.46 -0.33
CA ILE A 60 -2.55 -18.18 -1.15
C ILE A 60 -1.21 -17.48 -0.98
N VAL A 61 -0.16 -18.24 -0.69
CA VAL A 61 1.18 -17.74 -0.47
C VAL A 61 2.23 -18.53 -1.25
N THR A 62 3.38 -17.90 -1.49
CA THR A 62 4.57 -18.55 -2.04
C THR A 62 5.74 -18.40 -1.09
N LYS A 63 6.59 -19.42 -0.98
CA LYS A 63 7.80 -19.35 -0.16
C LYS A 63 8.74 -18.27 -0.69
N THR A 64 9.34 -17.49 0.19
CA THR A 64 10.30 -16.44 -0.18
C THR A 64 11.44 -16.33 0.83
N ASP A 65 12.60 -15.86 0.37
CA ASP A 65 13.73 -15.50 1.24
C ASP A 65 13.65 -14.05 1.73
N GLU A 66 12.70 -13.27 1.20
CA GLU A 66 12.44 -11.92 1.69
C GLU A 66 12.03 -11.94 3.16
N ARG A 67 12.51 -10.95 3.92
CA ARG A 67 12.20 -10.86 5.33
C ARG A 67 10.73 -10.52 5.52
N GLY A 68 9.97 -11.44 6.08
CA GLY A 68 8.60 -11.23 6.48
C GLY A 68 8.46 -10.75 7.92
N GLU A 69 7.34 -10.11 8.21
CA GLU A 69 6.92 -9.85 9.58
C GLU A 69 6.05 -11.00 10.07
N ALA A 70 6.27 -11.44 11.31
CA ALA A 70 5.35 -12.39 11.91
C ALA A 70 3.96 -11.75 11.96
N PRO A 71 2.89 -12.43 11.50
CA PRO A 71 1.54 -11.94 11.67
C PRO A 71 1.36 -11.53 13.13
N SER A 72 0.97 -10.28 13.36
CA SER A 72 0.72 -9.84 14.72
C SER A 72 -0.59 -10.46 15.15
N TRP A 73 -0.52 -11.67 15.72
CA TRP A 73 -1.54 -12.28 16.58
C TRP A 73 -1.62 -11.53 17.90
N ARG A 74 -1.63 -10.20 17.85
CA ARG A 74 -2.25 -9.44 18.92
C ARG A 74 -3.71 -9.70 18.67
N GLY A 75 -4.24 -10.81 19.21
CA GLY A 75 -5.67 -10.92 19.39
C GLY A 75 -6.09 -9.55 19.88
N GLU A 76 -7.04 -8.92 19.20
CA GLU A 76 -7.67 -7.74 19.75
C GLU A 76 -8.21 -8.20 21.10
N GLY A 77 -7.40 -8.05 22.14
CA GLY A 77 -7.91 -7.90 23.48
C GLY A 77 -8.96 -6.82 23.39
N PRO A 78 -9.97 -6.86 24.27
CA PRO A 78 -11.06 -5.89 24.24
C PRO A 78 -10.51 -4.49 23.95
N GLN A 79 -11.10 -3.84 22.94
CA GLN A 79 -10.64 -2.54 22.48
C GLN A 79 -10.43 -1.63 23.67
N ARG A 80 -9.26 -0.97 23.68
CA ARG A 80 -8.80 -0.32 24.90
C ARG A 80 -9.59 0.97 25.07
N GLN A 81 -10.55 0.89 25.98
CA GLN A 81 -11.40 1.99 26.40
C GLN A 81 -10.55 3.18 26.86
N HIS A 82 -11.15 4.36 26.81
CA HIS A 82 -10.57 5.61 27.28
C HIS A 82 -9.91 5.50 28.68
N ILE A 83 -10.47 4.69 29.59
CA ILE A 83 -9.92 4.47 30.94
C ILE A 83 -8.48 3.94 30.88
N VAL A 84 -8.19 3.01 29.96
CA VAL A 84 -6.85 2.41 29.83
C VAL A 84 -5.86 3.44 29.30
N ALA A 85 -6.26 4.24 28.30
CA ALA A 85 -5.40 5.30 27.76
C ALA A 85 -5.11 6.39 28.81
N ARG A 86 -6.09 6.74 29.64
CA ARG A 86 -5.90 7.63 30.78
C ARG A 86 -4.92 7.06 31.81
N GLU A 87 -5.02 5.76 32.11
CA GLU A 87 -4.09 5.09 33.03
C GLU A 87 -2.65 5.09 32.49
N MET A 88 -2.46 4.89 31.18
CA MET A 88 -1.14 5.01 30.56
C MET A 88 -0.53 6.41 30.79
N LEU A 89 -1.34 7.46 30.70
CA LEU A 89 -0.90 8.83 30.95
C LEU A 89 -0.58 9.09 32.44
N GLU A 90 -1.37 8.53 33.36
CA GLU A 90 -1.07 8.61 34.80
C GLU A 90 0.23 7.88 35.15
N ILE A 91 0.54 6.73 34.53
CA ILE A 91 1.84 6.06 34.70
C ILE A 91 2.99 6.95 34.21
N ILE A 92 2.84 7.62 33.07
CA ILE A 92 3.85 8.57 32.56
C ILE A 92 4.06 9.74 33.54
N LYS A 93 2.97 10.24 34.12
CA LYS A 93 2.99 11.31 35.12
C LYS A 93 3.67 10.87 36.43
N GLU A 94 3.38 9.67 36.90
CA GLU A 94 4.04 9.07 38.06
C GLU A 94 5.54 8.90 37.83
N LEU A 95 5.92 8.35 36.68
CA LEU A 95 7.32 8.22 36.25
C LEU A 95 8.06 9.57 36.23
N THR A 96 7.36 10.66 35.93
CA THR A 96 7.96 12.00 35.89
C THR A 96 8.10 12.62 37.29
N ARG A 97 7.19 12.31 38.23
CA ARG A 97 7.14 12.92 39.57
C ARG A 97 7.87 12.10 40.62
N ASN A 98 7.60 10.80 40.67
CA ASN A 98 8.18 9.85 41.61
C ASN A 98 8.31 8.47 40.94
N PRO A 99 9.37 8.24 40.16
CA PRO A 99 9.57 6.98 39.45
C PRO A 99 9.52 5.72 40.34
N GLU A 100 9.81 5.84 41.64
CA GLU A 100 9.78 4.68 42.53
C GLU A 100 8.35 4.21 42.83
N SER A 101 7.31 5.04 42.60
CA SER A 101 5.90 4.66 42.84
C SER A 101 5.47 3.49 41.95
N ILE A 102 6.00 3.42 40.72
CA ILE A 102 5.60 2.39 39.76
C ILE A 102 6.08 0.97 40.13
N LYS A 103 6.93 0.83 41.16
CA LYS A 103 7.27 -0.49 41.74
C LYS A 103 6.05 -1.22 42.29
N ILE A 104 4.96 -0.51 42.62
CA ILE A 104 3.69 -1.12 43.01
C ILE A 104 3.13 -2.06 41.93
N TYR A 105 3.49 -1.83 40.65
CA TYR A 105 3.11 -2.68 39.52
C TYR A 105 4.06 -3.88 39.31
N GLY A 106 4.96 -4.16 40.25
CA GLY A 106 5.89 -5.29 40.17
C GLY A 106 7.07 -5.07 39.23
N VAL A 107 7.40 -3.81 38.92
CA VAL A 107 8.49 -3.44 38.01
C VAL A 107 9.85 -3.68 38.67
N ASP A 108 10.73 -4.42 37.99
CA ASP A 108 12.12 -4.61 38.44
C ASP A 108 13.01 -3.37 38.20
N ILE A 109 14.21 -3.38 38.78
CA ILE A 109 15.14 -2.24 38.71
C ILE A 109 15.55 -1.91 37.26
N HIS A 110 15.71 -2.93 36.40
CA HIS A 110 16.16 -2.74 35.03
C HIS A 110 15.06 -2.13 34.15
N ALA A 111 13.83 -2.62 34.30
CA ALA A 111 12.65 -2.07 33.64
C ALA A 111 12.39 -0.62 34.09
N LEU A 112 12.53 -0.32 35.39
CA LEU A 112 12.42 1.04 35.92
C LEU A 112 13.45 1.98 35.27
N GLU A 113 14.70 1.57 35.18
CA GLU A 113 15.75 2.40 34.57
C GLU A 113 15.52 2.61 33.07
N THR A 114 15.07 1.56 32.37
CA THR A 114 14.67 1.65 30.95
C THR A 114 13.53 2.65 30.75
N MET A 115 12.52 2.64 31.63
CA MET A 115 11.41 3.60 31.57
C MET A 115 11.84 5.04 31.90
N LYS A 116 12.74 5.23 32.88
CA LYS A 116 13.33 6.55 33.17
C LYS A 116 14.08 7.09 31.95
N GLU A 117 14.88 6.25 31.31
CA GLU A 117 15.61 6.62 30.10
C GLU A 117 14.66 6.96 28.95
N TYR A 118 13.61 6.16 28.75
CA TYR A 118 12.55 6.42 27.77
C TYR A 118 11.92 7.81 27.94
N ILE A 119 11.47 8.14 29.16
CA ILE A 119 10.88 9.45 29.48
C ILE A 119 11.89 10.58 29.26
N LYS A 120 13.16 10.36 29.64
CA LYS A 120 14.24 11.34 29.44
C LYS A 120 14.48 11.61 27.95
N ARG A 121 14.44 10.58 27.09
CA ARG A 121 14.64 10.72 25.64
C ARG A 121 13.52 11.48 24.94
N LEU A 122 12.27 11.36 25.42
CA LEU A 122 11.15 12.16 24.91
C LEU A 122 11.32 13.67 25.21
N GLY A 123 11.97 13.99 26.33
CA GLY A 123 12.30 15.36 26.70
C GLY A 123 11.20 16.07 27.49
N LYS A 124 11.61 17.02 28.34
CA LYS A 124 10.73 17.67 29.34
C LYS A 124 9.53 18.39 28.72
N GLU A 125 9.76 19.23 27.71
CA GLU A 125 8.69 20.01 27.04
C GLU A 125 7.64 19.09 26.38
N TYR A 126 8.08 17.96 25.83
CA TYR A 126 7.21 16.96 25.23
C TYR A 126 6.25 16.38 26.27
N ILE A 127 6.81 15.91 27.39
CA ILE A 127 6.04 15.32 28.49
C ILE A 127 5.13 16.36 29.14
N GLU A 128 5.61 17.58 29.40
CA GLU A 128 4.78 18.64 29.99
C GLU A 128 3.57 18.98 29.12
N SER A 129 3.76 19.07 27.80
CA SER A 129 2.65 19.30 26.86
C SER A 129 1.63 18.16 26.91
N LEU A 130 2.11 16.91 26.92
CA LEU A 130 1.27 15.72 27.00
C LEU A 130 0.44 15.70 28.30
N LEU A 131 1.09 15.99 29.44
CA LEU A 131 0.45 16.00 30.77
C LEU A 131 -0.53 17.17 30.94
N GLN A 132 -0.42 18.23 30.13
CA GLN A 132 -1.40 19.30 30.04
C GLN A 132 -2.62 18.95 29.18
N GLY A 133 -2.69 17.73 28.64
CA GLY A 133 -3.77 17.30 27.75
C GLY A 133 -3.68 17.84 26.33
N LYS A 134 -2.50 18.36 25.92
CA LYS A 134 -2.29 18.81 24.54
C LYS A 134 -2.05 17.62 23.62
N ILE A 135 -2.51 17.74 22.38
CA ILE A 135 -2.20 16.81 21.30
C ILE A 135 -0.81 17.13 20.76
N ILE A 136 0.08 16.14 20.77
CA ILE A 136 1.38 16.27 20.12
C ILE A 136 1.25 15.75 18.70
N VAL A 137 1.63 16.59 17.73
CA VAL A 137 1.56 16.29 16.30
C VAL A 137 2.95 16.21 15.74
N GLU A 138 3.40 14.99 15.43
CA GLU A 138 4.68 14.75 14.76
C GLU A 138 4.47 14.65 13.26
N LYS A 139 5.03 15.61 12.51
CA LYS A 139 5.11 15.57 11.05
C LYS A 139 6.41 14.91 10.66
N ILE A 140 6.33 13.83 9.89
CA ILE A 140 7.48 13.04 9.42
C ILE A 140 7.51 13.12 7.88
N PRO A 141 8.17 14.14 7.29
CA PRO A 141 8.12 14.38 5.85
C PRO A 141 8.67 13.22 5.02
N SER A 142 9.71 12.54 5.51
CA SER A 142 10.34 11.39 4.87
C SER A 142 9.38 10.22 4.64
N MET A 143 8.38 10.07 5.52
CA MET A 143 7.34 9.04 5.46
C MET A 143 5.99 9.58 4.98
N LYS A 144 5.88 10.88 4.71
CA LYS A 144 4.62 11.60 4.42
C LYS A 144 3.50 11.29 5.41
N THR A 145 3.89 11.15 6.68
CA THR A 145 3.03 10.69 7.76
C THR A 145 2.95 11.75 8.85
N THR A 146 1.74 12.01 9.31
CA THR A 146 1.46 12.87 10.46
C THR A 146 0.89 12.01 11.58
N VAL A 147 1.57 12.00 12.73
CA VAL A 147 1.18 11.22 13.92
C VAL A 147 0.57 12.16 14.96
N PHE A 148 -0.59 11.79 15.49
CA PHE A 148 -1.33 12.53 16.52
C PHE A 148 -1.34 11.71 17.81
N ILE A 149 -0.72 12.25 18.85
CA ILE A 149 -0.58 11.59 20.16
C ILE A 149 -1.54 12.27 21.13
N THR A 150 -2.50 11.50 21.65
CA THR A 150 -3.74 12.03 22.25
C THR A 150 -4.09 11.39 23.59
N PHE A 151 -3.79 10.10 23.78
CA PHE A 151 -4.28 9.29 24.90
C PHE A 151 -5.81 9.31 25.10
N ALA A 152 -6.58 9.53 24.02
CA ALA A 152 -8.04 9.59 24.08
C ALA A 152 -8.73 8.20 24.12
N GLY A 153 -7.98 7.11 23.94
CA GLY A 153 -8.54 5.77 23.77
C GLY A 153 -8.84 5.43 22.31
N GLU A 154 -8.92 4.12 22.06
CA GLU A 154 -8.93 3.59 20.68
C GLU A 154 -10.17 4.02 19.89
N HIS A 155 -11.36 4.02 20.50
CA HIS A 155 -12.61 4.43 19.85
C HIS A 155 -12.62 5.91 19.44
N ILE A 156 -12.16 6.79 20.33
CA ILE A 156 -12.11 8.24 20.05
C ILE A 156 -11.07 8.50 18.95
N ASN A 157 -9.89 7.89 19.06
CA ASN A 157 -8.84 8.00 18.04
C ASN A 157 -9.28 7.46 16.69
N ARG A 158 -9.96 6.31 16.65
CA ARG A 158 -10.52 5.73 15.41
C ARG A 158 -11.53 6.67 14.77
N THR A 159 -12.43 7.22 15.59
CA THR A 159 -13.45 8.17 15.13
C THR A 159 -12.80 9.42 14.52
N ILE A 160 -11.81 10.01 15.19
CA ILE A 160 -11.10 11.19 14.65
C ILE A 160 -10.34 10.83 13.36
N ALA A 161 -9.63 9.70 13.35
CA ALA A 161 -8.85 9.26 12.20
C ALA A 161 -9.74 9.00 10.98
N ALA A 162 -10.87 8.30 11.16
CA ALA A 162 -11.85 8.01 10.11
C ALA A 162 -12.52 9.28 9.57
N ALA A 163 -12.92 10.21 10.44
CA ALA A 163 -13.51 11.48 9.99
C ALA A 163 -12.50 12.34 9.21
N THR A 164 -11.26 12.39 9.69
CA THR A 164 -10.16 13.10 9.00
C THR A 164 -9.87 12.44 7.67
N TYR A 165 -9.83 11.11 7.63
CA TYR A 165 -9.68 10.33 6.40
C TYR A 165 -10.78 10.67 5.39
N GLU A 166 -12.06 10.67 5.78
CA GLU A 166 -13.17 10.97 4.86
C GLU A 166 -13.08 12.36 4.26
N LYS A 167 -12.66 13.35 5.05
CA LYS A 167 -12.44 14.72 4.57
C LYS A 167 -11.29 14.81 3.58
N ILE A 168 -10.22 14.05 3.78
CA ILE A 168 -9.13 13.99 2.80
C ILE A 168 -9.59 13.21 1.55
N ALA A 169 -10.39 12.15 1.74
CA ALA A 169 -10.91 11.27 0.68
C ALA A 169 -11.79 11.99 -0.35
N GLU A 170 -12.39 13.13 0.01
CA GLU A 170 -13.09 14.02 -0.93
C GLU A 170 -12.17 14.59 -2.02
N LYS A 171 -10.85 14.63 -1.78
CA LYS A 171 -9.86 15.24 -2.67
C LYS A 171 -8.79 14.27 -3.16
N SER A 172 -8.53 13.20 -2.41
CA SER A 172 -7.54 12.19 -2.77
C SER A 172 -7.82 10.85 -2.11
N LEU A 173 -7.62 9.75 -2.82
CA LEU A 173 -7.70 8.40 -2.24
C LEU A 173 -6.33 7.84 -1.80
N LEU A 174 -5.23 8.59 -2.00
CA LEU A 174 -3.87 8.19 -1.64
C LEU A 174 -3.57 8.44 -0.16
N ILE A 175 -4.40 7.85 0.70
CA ILE A 175 -4.39 8.06 2.15
C ILE A 175 -4.45 6.73 2.87
N LYS A 176 -3.75 6.63 3.99
CA LYS A 176 -3.88 5.54 4.95
C LYS A 176 -3.93 6.07 6.35
N TYR A 177 -4.51 5.31 7.26
CA TYR A 177 -4.45 5.64 8.68
C TYR A 177 -4.22 4.41 9.56
N VAL A 178 -3.64 4.66 10.73
CA VAL A 178 -3.33 3.69 11.79
C VAL A 178 -3.97 4.20 13.06
N VAL A 179 -4.53 3.30 13.87
CA VAL A 179 -5.15 3.64 15.14
C VAL A 179 -4.50 2.86 16.27
N ALA A 180 -4.21 3.56 17.36
CA ALA A 180 -3.75 3.01 18.63
C ALA A 180 -4.53 3.66 19.80
N PRO A 181 -4.47 3.08 21.00
CA PRO A 181 -5.13 3.66 22.18
C PRO A 181 -4.59 5.05 22.56
N HIS A 182 -3.29 5.27 22.35
CA HIS A 182 -2.58 6.48 22.73
C HIS A 182 -2.43 7.50 21.58
N GLY A 183 -2.91 7.17 20.38
CA GLY A 183 -2.92 8.11 19.26
C GLY A 183 -3.28 7.45 17.94
N PHE A 184 -3.18 8.21 16.86
CA PHE A 184 -3.40 7.72 15.49
C PHE A 184 -2.40 8.36 14.53
N ALA A 185 -2.22 7.76 13.36
CA ALA A 185 -1.35 8.30 12.33
C ALA A 185 -2.08 8.33 11.00
N ILE A 186 -1.83 9.36 10.19
CA ILE A 186 -2.38 9.48 8.84
C ILE A 186 -1.22 9.70 7.89
N ARG A 187 -1.07 8.79 6.92
CA ARG A 187 -0.19 8.96 5.77
C ARG A 187 -1.01 9.53 4.63
N SER A 188 -0.59 10.67 4.10
CA SER A 188 -1.27 11.35 3.00
C SER A 188 -0.22 11.94 2.06
N GLU A 189 -0.34 11.61 0.79
CA GLU A 189 0.66 12.03 -0.21
C GLU A 189 0.57 13.52 -0.57
N ILE A 190 -0.57 14.15 -0.31
CA ILE A 190 -0.94 15.45 -0.90
C ILE A 190 -1.41 16.44 0.14
N ILE A 191 -2.34 16.02 1.00
CA ILE A 191 -3.05 16.92 1.90
C ILE A 191 -2.47 16.75 3.29
N ASP A 192 -2.11 17.86 3.93
CA ASP A 192 -1.65 17.86 5.31
C ASP A 192 -2.79 17.42 6.25
N PRO A 193 -2.68 16.24 6.90
CA PRO A 193 -3.72 15.76 7.81
C PRO A 193 -4.00 16.72 8.97
N LEU A 194 -3.01 17.50 9.41
CA LEU A 194 -3.19 18.48 10.48
C LEU A 194 -4.12 19.62 10.06
N GLU A 195 -4.02 20.07 8.81
CA GLU A 195 -4.89 21.13 8.31
C GLU A 195 -6.35 20.69 8.28
N ILE A 196 -6.60 19.43 7.92
CA ILE A 196 -7.95 18.85 7.92
C ILE A 196 -8.45 18.64 9.34
N PHE A 197 -7.65 18.05 10.22
CA PHE A 197 -8.01 17.84 11.62
C PHE A 197 -8.39 19.14 12.32
N THR A 198 -7.60 20.21 12.14
CA THR A 198 -7.89 21.52 12.76
C THR A 198 -9.12 22.23 12.21
N LYS A 199 -9.63 21.82 11.04
CA LYS A 199 -10.84 22.35 10.39
C LYS A 199 -12.06 21.46 10.60
N LEU A 200 -11.92 20.34 11.30
CA LEU A 200 -13.00 19.39 11.51
C LEU A 200 -14.09 20.04 12.38
N LYS A 201 -15.30 20.11 11.84
CA LYS A 201 -16.47 20.63 12.55
C LYS A 201 -17.18 19.52 13.28
N VAL A 202 -17.60 19.80 14.50
CA VAL A 202 -18.27 18.84 15.38
C VAL A 202 -19.61 18.39 14.78
N GLU A 203 -20.30 19.29 14.10
CA GLU A 203 -21.61 19.05 13.46
C GLU A 203 -21.50 18.10 12.26
N GLU A 204 -20.32 18.00 11.66
CA GLU A 204 -20.08 17.14 10.48
C GLU A 204 -19.64 15.72 10.88
N LEU A 205 -19.25 15.49 12.14
CA LEU A 205 -18.61 14.27 12.57
C LEU A 205 -19.50 13.03 12.35
N HIS A 206 -20.79 13.12 12.70
CA HIS A 206 -21.73 12.00 12.56
C HIS A 206 -21.83 11.55 11.10
N THR A 207 -22.08 12.50 10.19
CA THR A 207 -22.23 12.24 8.75
C THR A 207 -20.96 11.66 8.14
N LEU A 208 -19.79 12.17 8.53
CA LEU A 208 -18.50 11.65 8.05
C LEU A 208 -18.30 10.20 8.49
N ILE A 209 -18.61 9.89 9.75
CA ILE A 209 -18.42 8.54 10.29
C ILE A 209 -19.41 7.55 9.70
N GLU A 210 -20.69 7.92 9.57
CA GLU A 210 -21.68 7.08 8.89
C GLU A 210 -21.25 6.78 7.45
N ARG A 211 -20.80 7.79 6.69
CA ARG A 211 -20.29 7.59 5.34
C ARG A 211 -19.09 6.66 5.34
N HIS A 212 -18.14 6.88 6.25
CA HIS A 212 -16.94 6.04 6.37
C HIS A 212 -17.30 4.58 6.63
N ILE A 213 -18.17 4.32 7.61
CA ILE A 213 -18.53 2.96 8.00
C ILE A 213 -19.28 2.27 6.88
N TYR A 214 -20.21 2.99 6.24
CA TYR A 214 -21.03 2.43 5.18
C TYR A 214 -20.25 2.17 3.89
N GLU A 215 -19.29 3.01 3.53
CA GLU A 215 -18.59 2.90 2.25
C GLU A 215 -17.24 2.20 2.35
N ARG A 216 -16.56 2.27 3.50
CA ARG A 216 -15.10 2.03 3.57
C ARG A 216 -14.61 1.27 4.79
N SER A 217 -15.35 1.21 5.88
CA SER A 217 -14.81 0.63 7.11
C SER A 217 -14.58 -0.87 6.96
N PRO A 218 -13.36 -1.38 7.24
CA PRO A 218 -13.12 -2.82 7.28
C PRO A 218 -13.95 -3.51 8.36
N HIS A 219 -14.30 -2.80 9.45
CA HIS A 219 -15.08 -3.36 10.55
C HIS A 219 -16.53 -3.68 10.16
N ALA A 220 -17.15 -2.86 9.30
CA ALA A 220 -18.48 -3.17 8.77
C ALA A 220 -18.46 -4.47 7.97
N ARG A 221 -17.34 -4.76 7.27
CA ARG A 221 -17.19 -6.00 6.50
C ARG A 221 -16.97 -7.21 7.39
N ILE A 222 -16.09 -7.10 8.38
CA ILE A 222 -15.86 -8.14 9.38
C ILE A 222 -17.18 -8.55 10.04
N ILE A 223 -18.00 -7.58 10.45
CA ILE A 223 -19.30 -7.88 11.08
C ILE A 223 -20.28 -8.45 10.06
N LEU A 224 -20.30 -7.96 8.82
CA LEU A 224 -21.17 -8.49 7.77
C LEU A 224 -20.91 -9.99 7.55
N ASP A 225 -19.64 -10.39 7.49
CA ASP A 225 -19.26 -11.78 7.28
C ASP A 225 -19.64 -12.64 8.49
N GLN A 226 -19.40 -12.15 9.71
CA GLN A 226 -19.89 -12.81 10.94
C GLN A 226 -21.42 -12.98 10.94
N LEU A 227 -22.17 -11.95 10.53
CA LEU A 227 -23.62 -12.03 10.44
C LEU A 227 -24.07 -13.05 9.40
N ARG A 228 -23.40 -13.11 8.24
CA ARG A 228 -23.68 -14.10 7.19
C ARG A 228 -23.42 -15.52 7.65
N GLU A 229 -22.36 -15.78 8.43
CA GLU A 229 -22.11 -17.12 8.97
C GLU A 229 -23.18 -17.51 10.00
N HIS A 230 -23.54 -16.59 10.90
CA HIS A 230 -24.49 -16.88 11.98
C HIS A 230 -25.95 -16.99 11.54
N PHE A 231 -26.36 -16.18 10.56
CA PHE A 231 -27.75 -16.08 10.11
C PHE A 231 -27.99 -16.62 8.69
N GLY A 232 -26.94 -17.08 8.00
CA GLY A 232 -26.99 -17.45 6.58
C GLY A 232 -27.05 -16.23 5.65
N TYR A 233 -27.23 -16.48 4.35
CA TYR A 233 -27.45 -15.44 3.34
C TYR A 233 -28.96 -15.15 3.21
N PRO A 234 -29.50 -14.07 3.79
CA PRO A 234 -30.90 -13.74 3.62
C PRO A 234 -31.15 -13.17 2.23
N LEU A 235 -32.43 -13.18 1.85
CA LEU A 235 -32.91 -12.60 0.61
C LEU A 235 -32.68 -11.08 0.51
N ASP A 236 -32.60 -10.38 1.64
CA ASP A 236 -32.32 -8.94 1.70
C ASP A 236 -30.90 -8.68 2.23
N GLU A 237 -29.92 -8.64 1.32
CA GLU A 237 -28.54 -8.29 1.66
C GLU A 237 -28.39 -6.87 2.22
N LYS A 238 -29.28 -5.94 1.86
CA LYS A 238 -29.20 -4.56 2.35
C LYS A 238 -29.53 -4.50 3.84
N LEU A 239 -30.44 -5.34 4.31
CA LEU A 239 -30.80 -5.40 5.72
C LEU A 239 -29.61 -5.84 6.58
N ILE A 240 -28.92 -6.94 6.21
CA ILE A 240 -27.74 -7.37 6.97
C ILE A 240 -26.64 -6.32 6.88
N TYR A 241 -26.42 -5.73 5.71
CA TYR A 241 -25.38 -4.72 5.59
C TYR A 241 -25.62 -3.52 6.53
N ARG A 242 -26.87 -3.06 6.64
CA ARG A 242 -27.24 -1.99 7.58
C ARG A 242 -27.01 -2.40 9.02
N GLU A 243 -27.33 -3.64 9.39
CA GLU A 243 -27.08 -4.15 10.74
C GLU A 243 -25.58 -4.27 11.04
N ALA A 244 -24.78 -4.69 10.06
CA ALA A 244 -23.33 -4.74 10.16
C ALA A 244 -22.73 -3.35 10.39
N VAL A 245 -23.19 -2.34 9.63
CA VAL A 245 -22.81 -0.93 9.80
C VAL A 245 -23.20 -0.42 11.19
N ARG A 246 -24.42 -0.72 11.66
CA ARG A 246 -24.91 -0.32 12.98
C ARG A 246 -24.05 -0.91 14.11
N GLN A 247 -23.72 -2.20 14.03
CA GLN A 247 -22.86 -2.85 15.02
C GLN A 247 -21.41 -2.34 14.94
N ALA A 248 -20.89 -2.07 13.74
CA ALA A 248 -19.55 -1.51 13.57
C ALA A 248 -19.46 -0.15 14.28
N LEU A 249 -20.45 0.72 14.07
CA LEU A 249 -20.55 2.01 14.76
C LEU A 249 -20.53 1.86 16.29
N LEU A 250 -21.30 0.90 16.83
CA LEU A 250 -21.42 0.70 18.28
C LEU A 250 -20.19 0.05 18.93
N ILE A 251 -19.48 -0.82 18.20
CA ILE A 251 -18.37 -1.60 18.75
C ILE A 251 -17.06 -0.83 18.60
N TYR A 252 -16.82 -0.20 17.44
CA TYR A 252 -15.51 0.29 17.04
C TYR A 252 -15.34 1.81 17.14
N TYR A 253 -16.43 2.57 17.23
CA TYR A 253 -16.42 4.04 17.16
C TYR A 253 -17.16 4.64 18.36
N ASP A 254 -16.82 5.88 18.71
CA ASP A 254 -17.49 6.63 19.79
C ASP A 254 -17.69 8.09 19.38
N VAL A 255 -18.70 8.31 18.54
CA VAL A 255 -19.03 9.64 18.02
C VAL A 255 -19.38 10.62 19.16
N GLY A 256 -20.10 10.16 20.18
CA GLY A 256 -20.55 11.00 21.29
C GLY A 256 -19.39 11.53 22.13
N SER A 257 -18.49 10.66 22.58
CA SER A 257 -17.31 11.08 23.33
C SER A 257 -16.33 11.86 22.46
N THR A 258 -16.19 11.53 21.17
CA THR A 258 -15.36 12.32 20.25
C THR A 258 -15.89 13.75 20.07
N VAL A 259 -17.21 13.94 20.00
CA VAL A 259 -17.82 15.28 19.97
C VAL A 259 -17.39 16.09 21.19
N ASN A 260 -17.48 15.51 22.38
CA ASN A 260 -17.08 16.19 23.63
C ASN A 260 -15.57 16.46 23.64
N TYR A 261 -14.76 15.46 23.27
CA TYR A 261 -13.31 15.59 23.19
C TYR A 261 -12.86 16.72 22.27
N ILE A 262 -13.47 16.87 21.09
CA ILE A 262 -13.15 17.96 20.16
C ILE A 262 -13.63 19.31 20.71
N LYS A 263 -14.83 19.37 21.32
CA LYS A 263 -15.37 20.61 21.91
C LYS A 263 -14.48 21.14 23.03
N ASP A 264 -14.01 20.26 23.91
CA ASP A 264 -13.15 20.60 25.05
C ASP A 264 -11.79 21.16 24.59
N MET A 265 -11.40 20.91 23.34
CA MET A 265 -10.15 21.37 22.75
C MET A 265 -10.30 22.61 21.86
N GLN A 266 -11.48 23.20 21.72
CA GLN A 266 -11.66 24.39 20.90
C GLN A 266 -11.17 25.67 21.61
N PRO A 267 -10.37 26.53 20.93
CA PRO A 267 -9.85 26.37 19.58
C PRO A 267 -8.70 25.34 19.51
N LEU A 268 -8.78 24.37 18.58
CA LEU A 268 -7.83 23.25 18.45
C LEU A 268 -6.37 23.69 18.35
N ARG A 269 -6.12 24.89 17.82
CA ARG A 269 -4.76 25.43 17.63
C ARG A 269 -4.03 25.68 18.95
N GLU A 270 -4.73 25.94 20.04
CA GLU A 270 -4.12 26.19 21.35
C GLU A 270 -3.76 24.89 22.10
N HIS A 271 -4.38 23.79 21.68
CA HIS A 271 -4.22 22.46 22.28
C HIS A 271 -3.33 21.54 21.43
N VAL A 272 -2.73 22.04 20.35
CA VAL A 272 -1.88 21.25 19.45
C VAL A 272 -0.45 21.76 19.48
N ILE A 273 0.51 20.86 19.73
CA ILE A 273 1.95 21.12 19.63
C ILE A 273 2.48 20.41 18.40
N VAL A 274 2.96 21.17 17.42
CA VAL A 274 3.48 20.62 16.16
C VAL A 274 5.00 20.48 16.23
N LYS A 275 5.50 19.29 15.96
CA LYS A 275 6.94 18.99 15.83
C LYS A 275 7.21 18.40 14.45
N VAL A 276 8.16 18.98 13.71
CA VAL A 276 8.65 18.40 12.45
C VAL A 276 9.88 17.57 12.77
N MET A 277 9.82 16.28 12.44
CA MET A 277 10.80 15.28 12.86
C MET A 277 11.33 14.51 11.63
N ASP A 278 12.63 14.23 11.59
CA ASP A 278 13.21 13.37 10.53
C ASP A 278 12.83 11.89 10.71
N LYS A 279 12.70 11.47 11.97
CA LYS A 279 12.30 10.13 12.42
C LYS A 279 11.23 10.23 13.50
N PRO A 280 10.30 9.26 13.58
CA PRO A 280 9.30 9.24 14.65
C PRO A 280 9.97 9.19 16.03
N SER A 281 9.38 9.85 17.03
CA SER A 281 9.69 9.55 18.44
C SER A 281 9.32 8.11 18.79
N GLU A 282 9.79 7.59 19.91
CA GLU A 282 9.45 6.22 20.33
C GLU A 282 7.94 6.05 20.60
N LEU A 283 7.25 7.11 21.07
CA LEU A 283 5.79 7.11 21.18
C LEU A 283 5.14 7.05 19.80
N ALA A 284 5.57 7.88 18.85
CA ALA A 284 5.05 7.86 17.49
C ALA A 284 5.33 6.52 16.79
N GLU A 285 6.53 5.96 16.96
CA GLU A 285 6.92 4.66 16.42
C GLU A 285 6.02 3.55 16.98
N SER A 286 5.69 3.61 18.28
CA SER A 286 4.79 2.63 18.88
C SER A 286 3.37 2.68 18.30
N ILE A 287 2.89 3.85 17.84
CA ILE A 287 1.62 3.98 17.10
C ILE A 287 1.79 3.39 15.69
N LEU A 288 2.86 3.74 14.98
CA LEU A 288 3.12 3.27 13.60
C LEU A 288 3.32 1.75 13.50
N ARG A 289 3.64 1.08 14.61
CA ARG A 289 3.71 -0.39 14.71
C ARG A 289 2.33 -1.07 14.76
N TYR A 290 1.25 -0.30 14.94
CA TYR A 290 -0.10 -0.84 14.75
C TYR A 290 -0.38 -0.97 13.26
N PRO A 291 -1.19 -1.96 12.86
CA PRO A 291 -1.53 -2.12 11.47
C PRO A 291 -2.36 -0.94 10.95
N TYR A 292 -2.23 -0.66 9.66
CA TYR A 292 -3.13 0.25 8.96
C TYR A 292 -4.55 -0.32 8.98
N GLU A 293 -5.55 0.55 9.10
CA GLU A 293 -6.93 0.17 8.82
C GLU A 293 -7.15 0.34 7.32
N ARG A 294 -7.31 -0.78 6.59
CA ARG A 294 -7.55 -0.83 5.14
C ARG A 294 -8.94 -0.27 4.82
N PRO A 295 -9.06 0.94 4.25
CA PRO A 295 -10.35 1.45 3.81
C PRO A 295 -10.75 0.72 2.52
N TRP A 296 -11.98 0.25 2.47
CA TRP A 296 -12.58 -0.28 1.26
C TRP A 296 -12.87 0.84 0.29
N HIS A 297 -12.34 0.72 -0.92
CA HIS A 297 -12.53 1.71 -1.98
C HIS A 297 -13.39 1.13 -3.09
N GLY A 298 -14.38 1.91 -3.53
CA GLY A 298 -15.36 1.45 -4.53
C GLY A 298 -14.78 1.12 -5.91
N THR A 299 -13.61 1.64 -6.31
CA THR A 299 -12.97 1.25 -7.57
C THR A 299 -11.44 1.31 -7.53
N LEU A 300 -10.79 0.20 -7.89
CA LEU A 300 -9.34 0.11 -8.12
C LEU A 300 -8.86 1.17 -9.15
N LYS A 301 -9.68 1.40 -10.18
CA LYS A 301 -9.42 2.38 -11.25
C LYS A 301 -9.08 3.77 -10.70
N ALA A 302 -9.91 4.29 -9.78
CA ALA A 302 -9.77 5.65 -9.28
C ALA A 302 -8.42 5.87 -8.56
N ILE A 303 -8.00 4.92 -7.73
CA ILE A 303 -6.73 5.01 -6.99
C ILE A 303 -5.54 4.90 -7.95
N VAL A 304 -5.56 3.93 -8.87
CA VAL A 304 -4.48 3.72 -9.85
C VAL A 304 -4.33 4.95 -10.75
N GLU A 305 -5.44 5.48 -11.25
CA GLU A 305 -5.47 6.67 -12.10
C GLU A 305 -4.97 7.91 -11.36
N GLU A 306 -5.39 8.13 -10.11
CA GLU A 306 -4.93 9.25 -9.30
C GLU A 306 -3.43 9.14 -9.02
N ALA A 307 -2.97 7.97 -8.58
CA ALA A 307 -1.56 7.71 -8.28
C ALA A 307 -0.67 8.03 -9.48
N LEU A 308 -1.04 7.53 -10.66
CA LEU A 308 -0.31 7.79 -11.90
C LEU A 308 -0.37 9.27 -12.33
N THR A 309 -1.54 9.90 -12.26
CA THR A 309 -1.74 11.26 -12.76
C THR A 309 -0.95 12.29 -11.93
N ARG A 310 -0.92 12.11 -10.61
CA ARG A 310 -0.24 13.04 -9.69
C ARG A 310 1.26 12.84 -9.63
N SER A 311 1.72 11.60 -9.52
CA SER A 311 3.15 11.31 -9.40
C SER A 311 3.89 11.36 -10.73
N LYS A 312 3.17 11.25 -11.87
CA LYS A 312 3.68 11.00 -13.23
C LYS A 312 4.42 9.67 -13.40
N THR A 313 5.04 9.18 -12.34
CA THR A 313 5.77 7.92 -12.24
C THR A 313 5.43 7.22 -10.92
N VAL A 314 4.92 5.99 -11.01
CA VAL A 314 4.57 5.19 -9.83
C VAL A 314 5.14 3.77 -9.97
N THR A 315 5.57 3.18 -8.88
CA THR A 315 6.01 1.78 -8.85
C THR A 315 4.83 0.84 -8.61
N LEU A 316 4.96 -0.42 -9.02
CA LEU A 316 3.96 -1.45 -8.67
C LEU A 316 3.76 -1.57 -7.15
N ASP A 317 4.83 -1.48 -6.36
CA ASP A 317 4.75 -1.54 -4.90
C ASP A 317 3.93 -0.39 -4.30
N GLN A 318 4.10 0.83 -4.81
CA GLN A 318 3.27 1.96 -4.39
C GLN A 318 1.79 1.75 -4.77
N LEU A 319 1.50 1.21 -5.96
CA LEU A 319 0.12 0.92 -6.34
C LEU A 319 -0.49 -0.16 -5.44
N ILE A 320 0.24 -1.25 -5.16
CA ILE A 320 -0.19 -2.28 -4.21
C ILE A 320 -0.42 -1.65 -2.84
N GLU A 321 0.47 -0.77 -2.42
CA GLU A 321 0.36 -0.07 -1.16
C GLU A 321 -0.96 0.70 -1.06
N TYR A 322 -1.30 1.59 -2.00
CA TYR A 322 -2.55 2.39 -1.89
C TYR A 322 -3.83 1.65 -2.26
N THR A 323 -3.74 0.58 -3.05
CA THR A 323 -4.95 -0.14 -3.51
C THR A 323 -5.27 -1.34 -2.64
N TRP A 324 -4.27 -1.87 -1.94
CA TRP A 324 -4.34 -3.17 -1.26
C TRP A 324 -4.83 -4.30 -2.18
N ALA A 325 -4.69 -4.15 -3.51
CA ALA A 325 -5.21 -5.07 -4.51
C ALA A 325 -4.15 -6.07 -4.97
N ASN A 326 -4.59 -7.17 -5.59
CA ASN A 326 -3.69 -8.13 -6.21
C ASN A 326 -2.91 -7.45 -7.36
N PRO A 327 -1.58 -7.68 -7.50
CA PRO A 327 -0.79 -7.20 -8.63
C PRO A 327 -1.39 -7.51 -10.00
N HIS A 328 -2.09 -8.63 -10.15
CA HIS A 328 -2.80 -8.99 -11.37
C HIS A 328 -3.94 -8.03 -11.67
N ASP A 329 -4.73 -7.70 -10.67
CA ASP A 329 -5.82 -6.73 -10.81
C ASP A 329 -5.26 -5.35 -11.15
N ILE A 330 -4.18 -4.95 -10.48
CA ILE A 330 -3.49 -3.69 -10.78
C ILE A 330 -2.98 -3.69 -12.22
N LYS A 331 -2.31 -4.76 -12.69
CA LYS A 331 -1.82 -4.86 -14.07
C LYS A 331 -2.97 -4.84 -15.09
N ARG A 332 -4.06 -5.53 -14.81
CA ARG A 332 -5.26 -5.53 -15.65
C ARG A 332 -5.89 -4.15 -15.71
N GLU A 333 -5.93 -3.44 -14.59
CA GLU A 333 -6.46 -2.07 -14.53
C GLU A 333 -5.54 -1.07 -15.22
N LEU A 334 -4.21 -1.23 -15.08
CA LEU A 334 -3.22 -0.46 -15.83
C LEU A 334 -3.35 -0.67 -17.35
N GLU A 335 -3.60 -1.91 -17.79
CA GLU A 335 -3.84 -2.22 -19.19
C GLU A 335 -5.13 -1.57 -19.70
N LYS A 336 -6.22 -1.61 -18.93
CA LYS A 336 -7.46 -0.89 -19.27
C LYS A 336 -7.24 0.61 -19.35
N LEU A 337 -6.57 1.20 -18.36
CA LEU A 337 -6.21 2.62 -18.34
C LEU A 337 -5.31 2.99 -19.52
N SER A 338 -4.45 2.09 -19.98
CA SER A 338 -3.57 2.33 -21.12
C SER A 338 -4.31 2.55 -22.45
N LYS A 339 -5.57 2.09 -22.54
CA LYS A 339 -6.46 2.39 -23.67
C LYS A 339 -6.93 3.84 -23.69
N GLU A 340 -7.08 4.44 -22.51
CA GLU A 340 -7.60 5.80 -22.33
C GLU A 340 -6.46 6.83 -22.32
N LYS A 341 -5.32 6.49 -21.69
CA LYS A 341 -4.15 7.35 -21.54
C LYS A 341 -2.89 6.53 -21.77
N PRO A 342 -1.86 7.03 -22.48
CA PRO A 342 -0.62 6.29 -22.68
C PRO A 342 0.11 5.99 -21.35
N VAL A 343 -0.02 4.75 -20.86
CA VAL A 343 0.71 4.24 -19.69
C VAL A 343 1.86 3.37 -20.16
N ILE A 344 3.09 3.78 -19.87
CA ILE A 344 4.32 3.08 -20.28
C ILE A 344 5.01 2.46 -19.07
N ALA A 345 5.34 1.17 -19.16
CA ALA A 345 6.08 0.45 -18.13
C ALA A 345 7.59 0.41 -18.40
N LEU A 346 8.38 0.41 -17.34
CA LEU A 346 9.84 0.24 -17.36
C LEU A 346 10.25 -0.72 -16.24
N LEU A 347 11.12 -1.68 -16.56
CA LEU A 347 11.77 -2.50 -15.53
C LEU A 347 12.84 -1.66 -14.84
N ASP A 348 12.65 -1.34 -13.56
CA ASP A 348 13.62 -0.61 -12.76
C ASP A 348 14.46 -1.60 -11.94
N THR A 349 15.68 -1.81 -12.39
CA THR A 349 16.64 -2.71 -11.73
C THR A 349 17.40 -2.06 -10.58
N ASP A 350 17.31 -0.74 -10.40
CA ASP A 350 18.04 -0.02 -9.34
C ASP A 350 17.17 0.21 -8.11
N ALA A 351 15.86 0.34 -8.29
CA ALA A 351 14.92 0.32 -7.20
C ALA A 351 14.78 -1.09 -6.62
N ARG A 352 14.65 -1.17 -5.29
CA ARG A 352 14.12 -2.37 -4.65
C ARG A 352 12.65 -2.50 -4.99
N GLY A 353 12.23 -3.71 -5.34
CA GLY A 353 10.84 -4.01 -5.64
C GLY A 353 10.72 -5.29 -6.44
N TRP A 354 9.53 -5.54 -6.98
CA TRP A 354 9.24 -6.79 -7.66
C TRP A 354 8.08 -6.66 -8.64
N THR A 355 7.88 -7.71 -9.43
CA THR A 355 6.75 -7.84 -10.34
C THR A 355 6.32 -9.29 -10.49
N VAL A 356 5.15 -9.51 -11.07
CA VAL A 356 4.66 -10.85 -11.45
C VAL A 356 4.94 -11.14 -12.93
N ALA A 357 5.37 -12.34 -13.26
CA ALA A 357 5.59 -12.79 -14.63
C ALA A 357 4.94 -14.16 -14.85
N LYS A 358 4.53 -14.45 -16.08
CA LYS A 358 4.01 -15.77 -16.46
C LYS A 358 5.14 -16.62 -17.03
N VAL A 359 5.32 -17.82 -16.49
CA VAL A 359 6.31 -18.81 -16.94
C VAL A 359 5.56 -20.01 -17.53
N PRO A 360 5.86 -20.40 -18.77
CA PRO A 360 5.25 -21.58 -19.38
C PRO A 360 5.81 -22.86 -18.75
N LEU A 361 4.92 -23.79 -18.43
CA LEU A 361 5.23 -25.15 -18.00
C LEU A 361 4.70 -26.16 -19.02
N LYS A 362 5.05 -27.45 -18.86
CA LYS A 362 4.57 -28.54 -19.73
C LYS A 362 3.03 -28.64 -19.77
N GLU A 363 2.36 -28.25 -18.69
CA GLU A 363 0.90 -28.32 -18.52
C GLU A 363 0.29 -26.95 -18.15
N GLY A 364 0.71 -25.88 -18.83
CA GLY A 364 0.06 -24.56 -18.70
C GLY A 364 1.01 -23.40 -18.40
N TRP A 365 0.52 -22.39 -17.69
CA TRP A 365 1.28 -21.19 -17.32
C TRP A 365 1.20 -20.99 -15.82
N VAL A 366 2.32 -20.69 -15.17
CA VAL A 366 2.36 -20.34 -13.74
C VAL A 366 2.80 -18.89 -13.58
N THR A 367 2.23 -18.19 -12.61
CA THR A 367 2.69 -16.86 -12.23
C THR A 367 3.81 -16.97 -11.20
N VAL A 368 4.93 -16.30 -11.44
CA VAL A 368 6.04 -16.20 -10.49
C VAL A 368 6.34 -14.74 -10.14
N ARG A 369 6.80 -14.50 -8.91
CA ARG A 369 7.40 -13.23 -8.52
C ARG A 369 8.82 -13.14 -9.08
N ILE A 370 9.14 -12.02 -9.70
CA ILE A 370 10.52 -11.68 -10.08
C ILE A 370 10.95 -10.45 -9.27
N PRO A 371 12.14 -10.46 -8.63
CA PRO A 371 12.65 -9.36 -7.80
C PRO A 371 13.18 -8.19 -8.65
N ILE A 372 12.32 -7.68 -9.53
CA ILE A 372 12.58 -6.53 -10.40
C ILE A 372 11.43 -5.55 -10.23
N ALA A 373 11.72 -4.33 -9.78
CA ALA A 373 10.70 -3.30 -9.67
C ALA A 373 10.18 -2.90 -11.06
N VAL A 374 8.93 -2.46 -11.13
CA VAL A 374 8.34 -1.91 -12.35
C VAL A 374 7.83 -0.51 -12.06
N LYS A 375 8.29 0.44 -12.86
CA LYS A 375 7.80 1.82 -12.88
C LYS A 375 6.83 2.01 -14.03
N TYR A 376 5.71 2.68 -13.76
CA TYR A 376 4.70 3.06 -14.74
C TYR A 376 4.70 4.57 -14.91
N PHE A 377 4.64 5.03 -16.15
CA PHE A 377 4.69 6.43 -16.57
C PHE A 377 3.41 6.78 -17.30
N ILE A 378 2.80 7.93 -17.00
CA ILE A 378 1.79 8.52 -17.90
C ILE A 378 2.49 9.47 -18.86
N ILE A 379 2.32 9.26 -20.16
CA ILE A 379 2.84 10.13 -21.20
C ILE A 379 1.71 11.01 -21.73
N ALA A 380 1.67 12.28 -21.31
CA ALA A 380 0.69 13.26 -21.77
C ALA A 380 1.33 14.37 -22.63
N ASN A 381 2.62 14.65 -22.45
CA ASN A 381 3.31 15.72 -23.17
C ASN A 381 4.79 15.39 -23.40
N LYS A 382 5.50 16.26 -24.14
CA LYS A 382 6.93 16.10 -24.45
C LYS A 382 7.82 16.01 -23.20
N ARG A 383 7.49 16.70 -22.10
CA ARG A 383 8.29 16.64 -20.86
C ARG A 383 8.23 15.25 -20.23
N ASP A 384 7.08 14.57 -20.31
CA ASP A 384 6.92 13.20 -19.82
C ASP A 384 7.77 12.20 -20.63
N ILE A 385 7.86 12.41 -21.95
CA ILE A 385 8.74 11.61 -22.84
C ILE A 385 10.20 11.80 -22.44
N GLU A 386 10.64 13.04 -22.21
CA GLU A 386 12.03 13.32 -21.78
C GLU A 386 12.31 12.75 -20.37
N ALA A 387 11.32 12.77 -19.47
CA ALA A 387 11.45 12.11 -18.17
C ALA A 387 11.66 10.60 -18.32
N TYR A 388 10.87 9.93 -19.18
CA TYR A 388 11.05 8.51 -19.48
C TYR A 388 12.42 8.23 -20.11
N LYS A 389 12.85 9.03 -21.11
CA LYS A 389 14.16 8.87 -21.75
C LYS A 389 15.33 8.96 -20.77
N ARG A 390 15.30 9.93 -19.86
CA ARG A 390 16.32 10.08 -18.82
C ARG A 390 16.40 8.84 -17.94
N GLU A 391 15.24 8.30 -17.53
CA GLU A 391 15.18 7.13 -16.66
C GLU A 391 15.58 5.83 -17.39
N ALA A 392 15.04 5.61 -18.59
CA ALA A 392 15.14 4.35 -19.30
C ALA A 392 16.44 4.23 -20.12
N ILE A 393 16.91 5.33 -20.72
CA ILE A 393 18.01 5.33 -21.69
C ILE A 393 19.26 5.97 -21.09
N GLU A 394 19.19 7.21 -20.61
CA GLU A 394 20.40 7.95 -20.20
C GLU A 394 21.09 7.30 -19.00
N LYS A 395 20.34 6.95 -17.96
CA LYS A 395 20.84 6.20 -16.79
C LYS A 395 21.45 4.84 -17.14
N ASN A 396 21.00 4.25 -18.25
CA ASN A 396 21.44 2.92 -18.68
C ASN A 396 22.37 2.97 -19.91
N SER A 397 22.85 4.15 -20.30
CA SER A 397 23.67 4.34 -21.51
C SER A 397 24.98 3.54 -21.49
N THR A 398 25.53 3.28 -20.33
CA THR A 398 26.71 2.41 -20.13
C THR A 398 26.44 0.94 -20.50
N TYR A 399 25.19 0.48 -20.45
CA TYR A 399 24.82 -0.85 -20.90
C TYR A 399 24.67 -0.91 -22.42
N LEU A 400 24.38 0.22 -23.08
CA LEU A 400 24.37 0.33 -24.55
C LEU A 400 25.76 0.09 -25.14
N SER A 401 26.83 0.51 -24.46
CA SER A 401 28.20 0.26 -24.93
C SER A 401 28.61 -1.22 -24.77
N LYS A 402 28.25 -1.84 -23.65
CA LYS A 402 28.45 -3.28 -23.40
C LYS A 402 27.65 -4.16 -24.35
N LEU A 403 26.44 -3.74 -24.69
CA LEU A 403 25.55 -4.40 -25.62
C LEU A 403 26.18 -4.73 -26.98
N ILE A 404 26.94 -3.78 -27.51
CA ILE A 404 27.60 -3.89 -28.82
C ILE A 404 28.59 -5.05 -28.84
N SER A 405 29.20 -5.37 -27.69
CA SER A 405 30.20 -6.44 -27.58
C SER A 405 29.59 -7.85 -27.54
N LYS A 406 28.31 -8.00 -27.17
CA LYS A 406 27.65 -9.30 -26.99
C LYS A 406 26.94 -9.82 -28.24
N GLY A 407 26.71 -8.98 -29.26
CA GLY A 407 26.07 -9.38 -30.51
C GLY A 407 24.67 -10.00 -30.37
N LEU A 408 23.95 -9.67 -29.30
CA LEU A 408 22.64 -10.25 -29.01
C LEU A 408 21.65 -9.96 -30.14
N SER A 409 20.87 -10.96 -30.52
CA SER A 409 19.76 -10.81 -31.47
C SER A 409 18.45 -10.71 -30.71
N MET A 410 17.59 -9.79 -31.12
CA MET A 410 16.28 -9.58 -30.51
C MET A 410 15.21 -9.67 -31.56
N GLU A 411 14.08 -10.21 -31.16
CA GLU A 411 12.85 -10.24 -31.93
C GLU A 411 11.90 -9.20 -31.35
N ILE A 412 11.54 -8.21 -32.15
CA ILE A 412 10.54 -7.20 -31.82
C ILE A 412 9.38 -7.37 -32.78
N THR A 413 8.22 -7.66 -32.21
CA THR A 413 6.96 -7.77 -32.93
C THR A 413 6.06 -6.60 -32.54
N PHE A 414 5.57 -5.87 -33.54
CA PHE A 414 4.51 -4.87 -33.38
C PHE A 414 3.20 -5.40 -33.96
N TYR A 415 2.10 -5.18 -33.28
CA TYR A 415 0.78 -5.62 -33.73
C TYR A 415 -0.32 -4.66 -33.29
N ASN A 416 -1.42 -4.61 -34.04
CA ASN A 416 -2.59 -3.82 -33.67
C ASN A 416 -3.43 -4.51 -32.57
N GLU A 417 -4.42 -3.82 -32.00
CA GLU A 417 -5.22 -4.32 -30.88
C GLU A 417 -5.85 -5.69 -31.16
N ASP A 418 -6.41 -5.87 -32.35
CA ASP A 418 -7.10 -7.10 -32.76
C ASP A 418 -6.16 -8.21 -33.27
N LYS A 419 -4.84 -7.98 -33.28
CA LYS A 419 -3.80 -8.87 -33.84
C LYS A 419 -4.02 -9.25 -35.31
N SER A 420 -4.82 -8.48 -36.06
CA SER A 420 -5.07 -8.74 -37.47
C SER A 420 -3.88 -8.39 -38.37
N VAL A 421 -3.00 -7.50 -37.91
CA VAL A 421 -1.76 -7.13 -38.61
C VAL A 421 -0.58 -7.20 -37.65
N GLU A 422 0.46 -7.96 -38.03
CA GLU A 422 1.70 -8.13 -37.26
C GLU A 422 2.91 -7.76 -38.12
N GLN A 423 3.89 -7.07 -37.53
CA GLN A 423 5.18 -6.74 -38.12
C GLN A 423 6.30 -7.22 -37.21
N LYS A 424 7.05 -8.22 -37.67
CA LYS A 424 8.14 -8.85 -36.91
C LYS A 424 9.50 -8.43 -37.45
N TYR A 425 10.37 -7.99 -36.54
CA TYR A 425 11.72 -7.52 -36.82
C TYR A 425 12.73 -8.31 -36.00
N VAL A 426 13.78 -8.82 -36.64
CA VAL A 426 14.93 -9.41 -35.95
C VAL A 426 16.08 -8.42 -36.05
N LEU A 427 16.46 -7.84 -34.92
CA LEU A 427 17.47 -6.79 -34.83
C LEU A 427 18.67 -7.30 -34.04
N ILE A 428 19.86 -6.84 -34.43
CA ILE A 428 21.10 -7.08 -33.67
C ILE A 428 21.35 -5.86 -32.79
N VAL A 429 21.68 -6.09 -31.52
CA VAL A 429 21.96 -4.98 -30.62
C VAL A 429 23.36 -4.43 -30.88
N ASN A 430 23.42 -3.27 -31.53
CA ASN A 430 24.65 -2.57 -31.90
C ASN A 430 24.47 -1.05 -31.82
N ARG A 431 25.48 -0.27 -32.24
CA ARG A 431 25.44 1.20 -32.22
C ARG A 431 24.36 1.80 -33.13
N THR A 432 23.93 1.06 -34.16
CA THR A 432 22.93 1.54 -35.11
C THR A 432 21.51 1.22 -34.68
N LEU A 433 21.30 0.38 -33.65
CA LEU A 433 19.97 0.01 -33.17
C LEU A 433 19.07 1.22 -32.87
N PRO A 434 19.50 2.29 -32.16
CA PRO A 434 18.65 3.46 -31.95
C PRO A 434 18.23 4.15 -33.26
N ILE A 435 19.10 4.16 -34.27
CA ILE A 435 18.83 4.74 -35.59
C ILE A 435 17.79 3.87 -36.33
N ILE A 436 17.96 2.55 -36.28
CA ILE A 436 17.04 1.59 -36.90
C ILE A 436 15.65 1.71 -36.27
N LEU A 437 15.55 1.70 -34.94
CA LEU A 437 14.26 1.84 -34.24
C LEU A 437 13.56 3.15 -34.60
N ARG A 438 14.30 4.26 -34.70
CA ARG A 438 13.76 5.56 -35.12
C ARG A 438 13.25 5.53 -36.57
N ALA A 439 13.93 4.83 -37.48
CA ALA A 439 13.50 4.68 -38.86
C ALA A 439 12.26 3.78 -39.00
N LEU A 440 12.12 2.76 -38.15
CA LEU A 440 10.96 1.86 -38.15
C LEU A 440 9.66 2.55 -37.72
N LYS A 441 9.76 3.63 -36.93
CA LYS A 441 8.63 4.40 -36.42
C LYS A 441 7.61 4.81 -37.48
N SER A 442 8.06 5.39 -38.60
CA SER A 442 7.18 5.83 -39.68
C SER A 442 6.51 4.65 -40.39
N LYS A 443 7.26 3.55 -40.56
CA LYS A 443 6.74 2.31 -41.15
C LYS A 443 5.66 1.68 -40.26
N ILE A 444 5.90 1.61 -38.95
CA ILE A 444 4.95 1.10 -37.95
C ILE A 444 3.67 1.95 -37.99
N TYR A 445 3.81 3.28 -38.01
CA TYR A 445 2.67 4.20 -38.05
C TYR A 445 1.80 3.97 -39.28
N ASN A 446 2.41 3.89 -40.46
CA ASN A 446 1.69 3.74 -41.72
C ASN A 446 0.95 2.40 -41.83
N GLN A 447 1.40 1.35 -41.12
CA GLN A 447 0.85 -0.01 -41.24
C GLN A 447 -0.07 -0.40 -40.09
N LEU A 448 0.20 0.07 -38.87
CA LEU A 448 -0.47 -0.35 -37.64
C LEU A 448 -1.24 0.79 -36.95
N GLY A 449 -1.04 2.03 -37.38
CA GLY A 449 -1.75 3.22 -36.89
C GLY A 449 -1.06 3.94 -35.72
N ASP A 450 -1.87 4.72 -34.99
CA ASP A 450 -1.40 5.59 -33.90
C ASP A 450 -0.99 4.85 -32.64
N ILE A 451 -1.56 3.66 -32.41
CA ILE A 451 -1.38 2.86 -31.20
C ILE A 451 -1.03 1.44 -31.61
N VAL A 452 0.01 0.89 -30.98
CA VAL A 452 0.49 -0.47 -31.24
C VAL A 452 0.77 -1.22 -29.94
N ASN A 453 0.63 -2.53 -30.00
CA ASN A 453 1.15 -3.43 -29.00
C ASN A 453 2.54 -3.90 -29.43
N MET A 454 3.42 -4.13 -28.46
CA MET A 454 4.78 -4.58 -28.69
C MET A 454 5.06 -5.85 -27.90
N LYS A 455 5.64 -6.84 -28.57
CA LYS A 455 6.24 -8.04 -27.99
C LYS A 455 7.74 -7.99 -28.26
N LEU A 456 8.54 -8.04 -27.20
CA LEU A 456 9.99 -8.01 -27.26
C LEU A 456 10.59 -9.26 -26.64
N HIS A 457 11.39 -9.98 -27.41
CA HIS A 457 12.06 -11.21 -27.00
C HIS A 457 13.55 -11.14 -27.32
N ILE A 458 14.42 -11.48 -26.37
CA ILE A 458 15.86 -11.57 -26.61
C ILE A 458 16.21 -13.02 -26.91
N LYS A 459 16.70 -13.28 -28.13
CA LYS A 459 17.09 -14.64 -28.55
C LYS A 459 18.20 -15.17 -27.64
N GLY A 460 18.10 -16.44 -27.26
CA GLY A 460 19.00 -17.08 -26.31
C GLY A 460 18.64 -16.83 -24.84
N THR A 461 17.53 -16.13 -24.57
CA THR A 461 17.00 -15.95 -23.20
C THR A 461 15.55 -16.42 -23.13
N TYR A 462 15.05 -16.66 -21.92
CA TYR A 462 13.64 -16.98 -21.67
C TYR A 462 12.78 -15.74 -21.39
N ILE A 463 13.29 -14.54 -21.67
CA ILE A 463 12.63 -13.28 -21.34
C ILE A 463 11.84 -12.79 -22.55
N THR A 464 10.54 -12.58 -22.33
CA THR A 464 9.65 -11.90 -23.27
C THR A 464 8.86 -10.84 -22.53
N ILE A 465 8.89 -9.60 -23.03
CA ILE A 465 8.06 -8.50 -22.50
C ILE A 465 6.92 -8.25 -23.49
N LEU A 466 5.70 -8.19 -22.95
CA LEU A 466 4.52 -7.72 -23.66
C LEU A 466 4.16 -6.35 -23.12
N HIS A 467 3.97 -5.39 -24.01
CA HIS A 467 3.55 -4.05 -23.65
C HIS A 467 2.44 -3.60 -24.59
N SER A 468 1.27 -3.36 -24.02
CA SER A 468 0.06 -2.99 -24.76
C SER A 468 -0.05 -1.46 -24.92
N PHE A 469 -0.81 -1.01 -25.91
CA PHE A 469 -1.25 0.38 -26.11
C PHE A 469 -0.14 1.45 -26.12
N ILE A 470 0.96 1.20 -26.83
CA ILE A 470 2.06 2.14 -27.00
C ILE A 470 1.72 3.10 -28.15
N PRO A 471 1.74 4.43 -27.93
CA PRO A 471 1.65 5.37 -29.03
C PRO A 471 2.84 5.23 -29.98
N THR A 472 2.56 5.13 -31.27
CA THR A 472 3.59 4.88 -32.29
C THR A 472 4.68 5.95 -32.27
N TYR A 473 4.34 7.18 -31.88
CA TYR A 473 5.28 8.29 -31.80
C TYR A 473 6.36 8.14 -30.70
N ILE A 474 6.29 7.15 -29.81
CA ILE A 474 7.33 6.83 -28.80
C ILE A 474 7.84 5.38 -28.85
N THR A 475 7.41 4.59 -29.82
CA THR A 475 7.78 3.16 -29.92
C THR A 475 9.29 2.91 -29.92
N ASP A 476 10.06 3.77 -30.58
CA ASP A 476 11.53 3.70 -30.63
C ASP A 476 12.16 3.86 -29.25
N VAL A 477 11.66 4.83 -28.47
CA VAL A 477 12.11 5.13 -27.12
C VAL A 477 11.73 4.01 -26.14
N VAL A 478 10.49 3.52 -26.20
CA VAL A 478 9.99 2.46 -25.32
C VAL A 478 10.71 1.14 -25.60
N ALA A 479 10.86 0.77 -26.87
CA ALA A 479 11.63 -0.41 -27.26
C ALA A 479 13.05 -0.34 -26.68
N LEU A 480 13.77 0.76 -26.94
CA LEU A 480 15.15 0.92 -26.48
C LEU A 480 15.26 0.87 -24.95
N GLY A 481 14.33 1.52 -24.23
CA GLY A 481 14.28 1.50 -22.77
C GLY A 481 14.09 0.09 -22.20
N LEU A 482 13.15 -0.68 -22.73
CA LEU A 482 12.90 -2.06 -22.30
C LEU A 482 14.10 -2.97 -22.60
N ILE A 483 14.72 -2.82 -23.78
CA ILE A 483 15.92 -3.56 -24.16
C ILE A 483 17.00 -3.35 -23.11
N LEU A 484 17.38 -2.08 -22.88
CA LEU A 484 18.40 -1.70 -21.90
C LEU A 484 18.12 -2.26 -20.51
N SER A 485 16.86 -2.22 -20.10
CA SER A 485 16.44 -2.73 -18.79
C SER A 485 16.61 -4.25 -18.69
N ILE A 486 16.22 -5.02 -19.72
CA ILE A 486 16.40 -6.48 -19.71
C ILE A 486 17.88 -6.85 -19.65
N ILE A 487 18.75 -6.16 -20.39
CA ILE A 487 20.19 -6.49 -20.38
C ILE A 487 20.79 -6.22 -19.01
N LYS A 488 20.38 -5.13 -18.38
CA LYS A 488 20.80 -4.82 -17.02
C LYS A 488 20.36 -5.90 -16.03
N VAL A 489 19.18 -6.49 -16.22
CA VAL A 489 18.73 -7.68 -15.47
C VAL A 489 19.66 -8.87 -15.73
N LEU A 490 20.00 -9.13 -16.99
CA LEU A 490 20.89 -10.24 -17.38
C LEU A 490 22.36 -10.06 -16.94
N GLU A 491 22.79 -8.86 -16.55
CA GLU A 491 24.14 -8.62 -16.01
C GLU A 491 24.21 -8.68 -14.48
N LYS A 492 23.08 -8.46 -13.79
CA LYS A 492 23.02 -8.53 -12.32
C LYS A 492 22.80 -9.94 -11.79
N ASN A 493 22.27 -10.84 -12.63
CA ASN A 493 22.12 -12.28 -12.38
C ASN A 493 23.24 -13.04 -13.09
#